data_AF-A0A414Q835-F1
#
_entry.id   AF-A0A414Q835-F1
#
_cell.length_a   1.000
_cell.length_b   1.000
_cell.length_c   1.000
_cell.angle_alpha   90.00
_cell.angle_beta   90.00
_cell.angle_gamma   90.00
#
_symmetry.space_group_name_H-M   'P 1'
#
loop_
_entity.id
_entity.type
_entity.pdbx_description
1 polymer ?
#
loop_
_entity_poly.entity_id
_entity_poly.type
_entity_poly.pdbx_seq_one_letter_code
_entity_poly.pdbx_strand_id
1 'polypeptide(L)' 'MNINKISKQTAMFAIGFIGFLFFLGIAGKSDYNQEVIYNMTETAYNVIVDSLGEGCSDTQIVKTYLSNKEYYDSLSW' A
#
# COMPACT_ATOMS: atom_id res chain seq x y z
N MET A 1 -6.82 21.90 34.45
CA MET A 1 -7.58 22.43 33.29
C MET A 1 -8.92 21.71 33.26
N ASN A 2 -10.05 22.40 33.49
CA ASN A 2 -11.38 21.79 33.48
C ASN A 2 -11.87 21.67 32.03
N ILE A 3 -11.59 20.52 31.40
CA ILE A 3 -12.04 20.23 30.03
C ILE A 3 -13.56 20.09 30.07
N ASN A 4 -14.30 21.03 29.48
CA ASN A 4 -15.74 20.91 29.41
C ASN A 4 -16.11 19.68 28.54
N LYS A 5 -17.27 19.07 28.80
CA LYS A 5 -17.71 17.83 28.14
C LYS A 5 -17.64 17.90 26.60
N ILE A 6 -17.87 19.08 26.01
CA ILE A 6 -17.85 19.33 24.57
C ILE A 6 -16.41 19.25 24.02
N SER A 7 -15.44 19.84 24.71
CA SER A 7 -14.02 19.78 24.31
C SER A 7 -13.49 18.34 24.34
N LYS A 8 -13.85 17.55 25.36
CA LYS A 8 -13.49 16.13 25.44
C LYS A 8 -14.09 15.32 24.28
N GLN A 9 -15.37 15.56 23.95
CA GLN A 9 -16.04 14.87 22.86
C GLN A 9 -15.46 15.22 21.50
N THR A 10 -15.14 16.50 21.28
CA THR A 10 -14.50 16.98 20.04
C THR A 10 -13.11 16.35 19.85
N ALA A 11 -12.31 16.27 20.92
CA ALA A 11 -11.00 15.62 20.88
C ALA A 11 -11.10 14.12 20.55
N MET A 12 -12.05 13.39 21.14
CA MET A 12 -12.26 11.97 20.84
C MET A 12 -12.71 11.75 19.40
N PHE A 13 -13.60 12.61 18.88
CA PHE A 13 -14.01 12.56 17.47
C PHE A 13 -12.82 12.80 16.54
N ALA A 14 -12.00 13.82 16.81
CA ALA A 14 -10.83 14.13 15.99
C ALA A 14 -9.84 12.95 15.94
N ILE A 15 -9.56 12.30 17.08
CA ILE A 15 -8.70 11.11 17.15
C ILE A 15 -9.30 9.97 16.32
N GLY A 16 -10.59 9.70 16.48
CA GLY A 16 -11.29 8.66 15.72
C GLY A 16 -11.26 8.93 14.22
N PHE A 17 -11.48 10.19 13.82
CA PHE A 17 -11.47 10.60 12.41
C PHE A 17 -10.07 10.50 11.79
N ILE A 18 -9.01 10.89 12.52
CA ILE A 18 -7.63 10.70 12.06
C ILE A 18 -7.31 9.21 11.89
N GLY A 19 -7.69 8.38 12.87
CA GLY A 19 -7.53 6.93 12.78
C GLY A 19 -8.26 6.34 11.57
N PHE A 20 -9.50 6.78 11.33
CA PHE A 20 -10.27 6.38 10.16
C PHE A 20 -9.59 6.72 8.84
N LEU A 21 -9.10 7.97 8.68
CA LEU A 21 -8.37 8.39 7.48
C LEU A 21 -7.06 7.59 7.30
N PHE A 22 -6.38 7.25 8.39
CA PHE A 22 -5.17 6.42 8.34
C PHE A 22 -5.48 5.01 7.82
N PHE A 23 -6.55 4.36 8.31
CA PHE A 23 -6.97 3.05 7.82
C PHE A 23 -7.42 3.09 6.35
N LEU A 24 -8.11 4.14 5.92
CA LEU A 24 -8.45 4.32 4.50
C LEU A 24 -7.19 4.43 3.63
N GLY A 25 -6.15 5.10 4.11
CA GLY A 25 -4.85 5.17 3.41
C GLY A 25 -4.19 3.80 3.26
N ILE A 26 -4.26 2.94 4.29
CA ILE A 26 -3.76 1.57 4.22
C ILE A 26 -4.57 0.74 3.22
N ALA A 27 -5.90 0.81 3.29
CA ALA A 27 -6.79 0.08 2.39
C ALA A 27 -6.56 0.48 0.93
N GLY A 28 -6.56 1.79 0.64
CA GLY A 28 -6.30 2.30 -0.71
C GLY A 28 -4.92 1.92 -1.24
N LYS A 29 -3.89 1.90 -0.38
CA LYS A 29 -2.56 1.39 -0.79
C LYS A 29 -2.58 -0.10 -1.10
N SER A 30 -3.31 -0.89 -0.31
CA SER A 30 -3.48 -2.33 -0.56
C SER A 30 -4.14 -2.57 -1.93
N ASP A 31 -5.25 -1.88 -2.19
CA ASP A 31 -5.99 -1.98 -3.45
C ASP A 31 -5.13 -1.57 -4.65
N TYR A 32 -4.41 -0.45 -4.53
CA TYR A 32 -3.46 0.01 -5.55
C TYR A 32 -2.37 -1.03 -5.83
N ASN A 33 -1.79 -1.62 -4.78
CA ASN A 33 -0.75 -2.61 -4.97
C ASN A 33 -1.28 -3.84 -5.72
N GLN A 34 -2.48 -4.31 -5.36
CA GLN A 34 -3.13 -5.43 -6.04
C GLN A 34 -3.42 -5.10 -7.50
N GLU A 35 -3.90 -3.89 -7.80
CA GLU A 35 -4.15 -3.45 -9.18
C GLU A 35 -2.86 -3.46 -10.01
N VAL A 36 -1.74 -2.97 -9.46
CA VAL A 36 -0.46 -3.01 -10.16
C VAL A 36 0.02 -4.45 -10.39
N ILE A 37 -0.07 -5.32 -9.38
CA ILE A 37 0.32 -6.72 -9.50
C ILE A 37 -0.56 -7.45 -10.52
N TYR A 38 -1.87 -7.20 -10.51
CA TYR A 38 -2.81 -7.82 -11.44
C TYR A 38 -2.53 -7.46 -12.90
N ASN A 39 -2.06 -6.23 -13.14
CA ASN A 39 -1.71 -5.77 -14.49
C ASN A 39 -0.25 -6.07 -14.87
N MET A 40 0.54 -6.69 -13.98
CA MET A 40 1.91 -7.10 -14.25
C MET A 40 1.93 -8.42 -15.02
N THR A 41 2.92 -8.60 -15.90
CA THR A 41 3.13 -9.90 -16.55
C THR A 41 3.60 -10.93 -15.52
N GLU A 42 3.19 -12.19 -15.69
CA GLU A 42 3.59 -13.29 -14.81
C GLU A 42 5.12 -13.42 -14.72
N THR A 43 5.81 -13.25 -15.85
CA THR A 43 7.28 -13.23 -15.91
C THR A 43 7.88 -12.15 -15.03
N ALA A 44 7.41 -10.91 -15.14
CA ALA A 44 7.93 -9.81 -14.34
C ALA A 44 7.67 -10.05 -12.84
N TYR A 45 6.49 -10.55 -12.49
CA TYR A 45 6.14 -10.91 -11.12
C TYR A 45 7.10 -11.97 -10.55
N ASN A 46 7.31 -13.08 -11.27
CA ASN A 46 8.17 -14.17 -10.82
C ASN A 46 9.62 -13.73 -10.66
N VAL A 47 10.17 -12.99 -11.62
CA VAL A 47 11.55 -12.45 -11.53
C VAL A 47 11.70 -11.55 -10.30
N ILE A 48 10.70 -10.73 -9.99
CA ILE A 48 10.74 -9.85 -8.82
C ILE A 48 10.66 -10.68 -7.53
N VAL A 49 9.72 -11.63 -7.43
CA VAL A 49 9.57 -12.48 -6.24
C VAL A 49 10.85 -13.29 -5.98
N ASP A 50 11.43 -13.90 -7.02
CA ASP A 50 12.69 -14.63 -6.93
C ASP A 50 13.85 -13.73 -6.46
N SER A 51 13.87 -12.46 -6.90
CA SER A 51 14.90 -11.50 -6.49
C SER A 51 14.75 -11.00 -5.05
N LEU A 52 13.51 -10.88 -4.56
CA LEU A 52 13.19 -10.37 -3.22
C LEU A 52 13.18 -11.48 -2.16
N GLY A 53 13.00 -12.73 -2.58
CA GLY A 53 12.91 -13.90 -1.72
C GLY A 53 11.49 -14.20 -1.23
N GLU A 54 11.34 -15.40 -0.65
CA GLU A 54 10.07 -15.86 -0.10
C GLU A 54 9.51 -14.91 0.97
N GLY A 55 8.19 -14.70 0.94
CA GLY A 55 7.50 -13.86 1.91
C GLY A 55 7.63 -12.36 1.67
N CYS A 56 8.15 -11.93 0.52
CA CYS A 56 8.10 -10.52 0.13
C CYS A 56 6.65 -10.01 0.06
N SER A 57 6.43 -8.77 0.48
CA SER A 57 5.11 -8.15 0.48
C SER A 57 4.77 -7.56 -0.88
N ASP A 58 3.48 -7.47 -1.19
CA ASP A 58 2.95 -6.78 -2.39
C ASP A 58 3.51 -5.36 -2.55
N THR A 59 3.69 -4.63 -1.43
CA THR A 59 4.31 -3.30 -1.46
C THR A 59 5.75 -3.35 -1.98
N GLN A 60 6.53 -4.36 -1.59
CA GLN A 60 7.92 -4.51 -2.06
C GLN A 60 7.94 -4.91 -3.53
N ILE A 61 7.07 -5.82 -3.95
CA ILE A 61 6.93 -6.25 -5.35
C ILE A 61 6.61 -5.03 -6.24
N VAL A 62 5.57 -4.27 -5.88
CA VAL A 62 5.14 -3.07 -6.60
C VAL A 62 6.21 -2.00 -6.61
N LYS A 63 6.89 -1.78 -5.48
CA LYS A 63 7.99 -0.81 -5.42
C LYS A 63 9.14 -1.19 -6.35
N THR A 64 9.53 -2.46 -6.37
CA THR A 64 10.59 -2.96 -7.25
C THR A 64 10.17 -2.83 -8.72
N TYR A 65 8.96 -3.27 -9.07
CA TYR A 65 8.41 -3.13 -10.41
C TYR A 65 8.43 -1.67 -10.88
N LEU A 66 7.87 -0.75 -10.10
CA LEU A 66 7.78 0.67 -10.47
C LEU A 66 9.16 1.35 -10.51
N SER A 67 10.16 0.86 -9.76
CA SER A 67 11.51 1.41 -9.78
C SER A 67 12.25 1.17 -11.11
N ASN A 68 11.83 0.16 -11.89
CA ASN A 68 12.40 -0.13 -13.20
C ASN A 68 11.33 -0.67 -14.16
N LYS A 69 10.22 0.07 -14.27
CA LYS A 69 9.01 -0.38 -14.97
C LYS A 69 9.27 -0.76 -16.43
N GLU A 70 10.05 0.03 -17.16
CA GLU A 70 10.37 -0.23 -18.57
C GLU A 70 11.08 -1.57 -18.77
N TYR A 71 12.02 -1.91 -17.89
CA TYR A 71 12.70 -3.20 -17.92
C TYR A 71 11.71 -4.35 -17.70
N TYR A 72 10.90 -4.28 -16.64
CA TYR A 72 9.95 -5.35 -16.32
C TYR A 72 8.84 -5.49 -17.36
N ASP A 73 8.36 -4.38 -17.94
CA ASP A 73 7.41 -4.40 -19.05
C ASP A 73 7.99 -5.07 -20.30
N SER A 74 9.31 -4.94 -20.52
CA SER A 74 10.00 -5.58 -21.65
C SER A 74 10.16 -7.10 -21.49
N LEU A 75 9.94 -7.66 -20.29
CA LEU A 75 10.03 -9.10 -20.01
C LEU A 75 8.80 -9.88 -20.51
N SER A 76 7.91 -9.29 -21.30
CA SER A 76 6.73 -9.97 -21.86
C SER A 76 7.13 -11.01 -22.91
N TRP A 77 7.43 -12.23 -22.46
CA TRP A 77 7.58 -13.43 -23.29
C TRP A 77 6.58 -14.50 -22.87
#